data_AF-A0A973PC21-F1
#
_entry.id   AF-A0A973PC21-F1
#
_cell.length_a   1.000
_cell.length_b   1.000
_cell.length_c   1.000
_cell.angle_alpha   90.00
_cell.angle_beta   90.00
_cell.angle_gamma   90.00
#
_symmetry.space_group_name_H-M   'P 1'
#
loop_
_entity.id
_entity.type
_entity.pdbx_description
1 polymer ?
#
loop_
_entity_poly.entity_id
_entity_poly.type
_entity_poly.pdbx_seq_one_letter_code
_entity_poly.pdbx_strand_id
1 'polypeptide(L)'
;MRLGITMFATDLSMPAHELARAAEERGFASLYLPEHTHIPVSRRTPAASGQAVLPDQYKRTLDPLVALAAAVPVTSTIRLGTGILLAAQREPIVTAKAIATL
;
A
#
# COMPACT_ATOMS: atom_id res chain seq x y z
N MET A 1 2.60 23.44 -5.39
CA MET A 1 2.32 22.07 -5.88
C MET A 1 2.68 21.09 -4.76
N ARG A 2 1.84 20.08 -4.46
CA ARG A 2 2.14 19.03 -3.46
C ARG A 2 2.50 17.74 -4.19
N LEU A 3 3.67 17.17 -3.92
CA LEU A 3 4.13 15.92 -4.52
C LEU A 3 3.96 14.75 -3.55
N GLY A 4 3.58 13.58 -4.06
CA GLY A 4 3.42 12.36 -3.28
C GLY A 4 4.19 11.18 -3.86
N ILE A 5 4.44 10.18 -3.03
CA ILE A 5 5.09 8.92 -3.41
C ILE A 5 4.06 7.80 -3.40
N THR A 6 4.18 6.88 -4.35
CA THR A 6 3.52 5.57 -4.28
C THR A 6 4.57 4.47 -4.35
N MET A 7 4.39 3.42 -3.55
CA MET A 7 5.26 2.25 -3.57
C MET A 7 4.42 0.99 -3.45
N PHE A 8 4.74 -0.01 -4.26
CA PHE A 8 4.21 -1.36 -4.09
C PHE A 8 4.95 -2.04 -2.92
N ALA A 9 4.35 -2.02 -1.73
CA ALA A 9 4.97 -2.59 -0.53
C ALA A 9 5.02 -4.12 -0.61
N THR A 10 6.22 -4.66 -0.52
CA THR A 10 6.52 -6.11 -0.54
C THR A 10 7.64 -6.43 0.46
N ASP A 11 7.94 -7.71 0.65
CA ASP A 11 9.12 -8.15 1.42
C ASP A 11 10.47 -7.76 0.79
N LEU A 12 10.47 -7.32 -0.47
CA LEU A 12 11.67 -6.92 -1.22
C LEU A 12 11.79 -5.40 -1.42
N SER A 13 10.77 -4.63 -1.06
CA SER A 13 10.81 -3.17 -1.14
C SER A 13 11.43 -2.55 0.11
N MET A 14 11.79 -1.27 0.05
CA MET A 14 12.12 -0.49 1.25
C MET A 14 10.98 -0.64 2.28
N PRO A 15 11.28 -0.84 3.58
CA PRO A 15 10.23 -0.92 4.60
C PRO A 15 9.39 0.35 4.62
N ALA A 16 8.06 0.21 4.78
CA ALA A 16 7.13 1.34 4.68
C ALA A 16 7.45 2.48 5.66
N HIS A 17 7.88 2.15 6.88
CA HIS A 17 8.25 3.13 7.90
C HIS A 17 9.53 3.89 7.54
N GLU A 18 10.54 3.23 6.97
CA GLU A 18 11.75 3.89 6.50
C GLU A 18 11.46 4.81 5.31
N LEU A 19 10.65 4.35 4.35
CA LEU A 19 10.25 5.16 3.21
C LEU A 19 9.44 6.38 3.66
N ALA A 20 8.50 6.20 4.58
CA ALA A 20 7.66 7.29 5.10
C ALA A 20 8.50 8.39 5.76
N ARG A 21 9.44 8.00 6.62
CA ARG A 21 10.38 8.94 7.25
C ARG A 21 11.24 9.66 6.20
N ALA A 22 11.84 8.91 5.27
CA ALA A 22 12.67 9.48 4.22
C ALA A 22 11.89 10.43 3.29
N ALA A 23 10.63 10.11 2.99
CA ALA A 23 9.74 10.94 2.17
C ALA A 23 9.38 12.25 2.90
N GLU A 24 9.03 12.17 4.18
CA GLU A 24 8.74 13.35 5.01
C GLU A 24 9.95 14.29 5.12
N GLU A 25 11.13 13.76 5.41
CA GLU A 25 12.39 14.52 5.49
C GLU A 25 12.71 15.28 4.18
N ARG A 26 12.22 14.79 3.04
CA ARG A 26 12.42 15.38 1.71
C ARG A 26 11.28 16.30 1.28
N GLY A 27 10.31 16.54 2.15
CA GLY A 27 9.19 17.44 1.89
C GLY A 27 8.10 16.87 0.99
N PHE A 28 8.03 15.54 0.83
CA PHE A 28 6.88 14.94 0.15
C PHE A 28 5.63 15.09 1.02
N ALA A 29 4.52 15.38 0.35
CA ALA A 29 3.27 15.71 0.99
C ALA A 29 2.40 14.49 1.33
N SER A 30 2.72 13.32 0.76
CA SER A 30 1.99 12.08 1.01
C SER A 30 2.75 10.81 0.58
N LEU A 31 2.48 9.69 1.24
CA LEU A 31 2.84 8.34 0.84
C LEU A 31 1.57 7.47 0.69
N TYR A 32 1.43 6.80 -0.45
CA TYR A 32 0.32 5.88 -0.72
C TYR A 32 0.81 4.46 -0.99
N LEU A 33 0.13 3.47 -0.40
CA LEU A 33 0.36 2.05 -0.67
C LEU A 33 -0.84 1.44 -1.41
N PRO A 34 -0.65 0.63 -2.47
CA PRO A 34 -1.73 -0.06 -3.15
C PRO A 34 -2.18 -1.29 -2.35
N GLU A 35 -3.35 -1.83 -2.71
CA GLU A 35 -3.88 -3.05 -2.12
C GLU A 35 -4.14 -4.13 -3.16
N HIS A 36 -3.72 -5.37 -2.88
CA HIS A 36 -4.06 -6.55 -3.67
C HIS A 36 -4.15 -7.80 -2.78
N THR A 37 -5.30 -8.01 -2.13
CA THR A 37 -5.52 -9.13 -1.19
C THR A 37 -5.78 -10.47 -1.90
N HIS A 38 -6.53 -10.46 -3.01
CA HIS A 38 -7.03 -11.68 -3.66
C HIS A 38 -6.53 -11.83 -5.11
N ILE A 39 -5.22 -11.84 -5.31
CA ILE A 39 -4.65 -12.14 -6.64
C ILE A 39 -4.68 -13.65 -6.87
N PRO A 40 -5.41 -14.14 -7.90
CA PRO A 40 -5.43 -15.56 -8.20
C PRO A 40 -4.03 -16.05 -8.58
N VAL A 41 -3.66 -17.26 -8.15
CA VAL A 41 -2.42 -17.92 -8.62
C VAL A 41 -2.58 -18.49 -10.03
N SER A 42 -3.82 -18.83 -10.41
CA SER A 42 -4.17 -19.32 -11.74
C SER A 42 -3.96 -18.25 -12.82
N ARG A 43 -3.48 -18.67 -13.99
CA ARG A 43 -3.26 -17.82 -15.18
C ARG A 43 -4.13 -18.25 -16.36
N ARG A 44 -5.24 -18.96 -16.11
CA ARG A 44 -6.23 -19.32 -17.14
C ARG A 44 -6.79 -18.10 -17.86
N THR A 45 -6.89 -16.97 -17.16
CA THR A 45 -7.23 -15.67 -17.72
C THR A 45 -6.00 -14.75 -17.68
N PRO A 46 -5.81 -13.88 -18.69
CA PRO A 46 -4.72 -12.90 -18.69
C PRO A 46 -4.76 -11.97 -17.48
N ALA A 47 -3.61 -11.38 -17.13
CA ALA A 47 -3.56 -10.30 -16.14
C ALA A 47 -4.37 -9.09 -16.65
N ALA A 48 -5.03 -8.36 -15.74
CA ALA A 48 -5.77 -7.14 -16.09
C ALA A 48 -4.87 -6.06 -16.75
N SER A 49 -3.57 -6.10 -16.47
CA SER A 49 -2.57 -5.24 -17.12
C SER A 49 -2.30 -5.58 -18.59
N GLY A 50 -2.88 -6.68 -19.11
CA GLY A 50 -2.57 -7.20 -20.44
C GLY A 50 -1.21 -7.89 -20.55
N GLN A 51 -0.44 -7.96 -19.46
CA GLN A 51 0.86 -8.60 -19.45
C GLN A 51 0.72 -10.13 -19.46
N ALA A 52 1.58 -10.78 -20.25
CA ALA A 52 1.63 -12.25 -20.35
C ALA A 52 1.99 -12.90 -19.01
N VAL A 53 2.86 -12.24 -18.23
CA VAL A 53 3.28 -12.67 -16.91
C VAL A 53 2.89 -11.60 -15.90
N LEU A 54 2.14 -12.01 -14.87
CA LEU A 54 1.82 -11.10 -13.77
C LEU A 54 3.10 -10.75 -13.01
N PRO A 55 3.42 -9.45 -12.80
CA PRO A 55 4.59 -9.04 -12.05
C PRO A 55 4.61 -9.63 -10.63
N ASP A 56 5.80 -9.96 -10.14
CA ASP A 56 5.94 -10.73 -8.91
C ASP A 56 5.46 -9.97 -7.67
N GLN A 57 5.52 -8.64 -7.67
CA GLN A 57 5.03 -7.82 -6.55
C GLN A 57 3.56 -8.07 -6.22
N TYR A 58 2.72 -8.45 -7.20
CA TYR A 58 1.31 -8.76 -6.96
C TYR A 58 1.11 -10.00 -6.07
N LYS A 59 2.09 -10.90 -5.98
CA LYS A 59 2.05 -12.07 -5.08
C LYS A 59 2.61 -11.77 -3.69
N ARG A 60 3.30 -10.63 -3.54
CA ARG A 60 4.07 -10.25 -2.36
C ARG A 60 3.52 -9.00 -1.67
N THR A 61 2.41 -8.46 -2.17
CA THR A 61 1.79 -7.25 -1.65
C THR A 61 1.50 -7.40 -0.16
N LEU A 62 2.07 -6.53 0.66
CA LEU A 62 1.75 -6.47 2.07
C LEU A 62 0.33 -5.89 2.27
N ASP A 63 -0.32 -6.22 3.39
CA ASP A 63 -1.54 -5.51 3.78
C ASP A 63 -1.21 -4.02 3.98
N PRO A 64 -1.90 -3.10 3.27
CA PRO A 64 -1.54 -1.70 3.30
C PRO A 64 -1.84 -1.04 4.65
N LEU A 65 -2.87 -1.47 5.39
CA LEU A 65 -3.18 -0.87 6.70
C LEU A 65 -2.12 -1.28 7.73
N VAL A 66 -1.69 -2.53 7.72
CA VAL A 66 -0.59 -3.01 8.58
C VAL A 66 0.73 -2.32 8.21
N ALA A 67 1.03 -2.19 6.92
CA ALA A 67 2.24 -1.50 6.48
C ALA A 67 2.23 0.00 6.86
N LEU A 68 1.09 0.67 6.75
CA LEU A 68 0.93 2.06 7.17
C LEU A 68 1.01 2.22 8.69
N ALA A 69 0.53 1.25 9.49
CA ALA A 69 0.66 1.28 10.94
C ALA A 69 2.12 1.41 11.41
N ALA A 70 3.06 0.81 10.67
CA ALA A 70 4.49 0.97 10.96
C ALA A 70 5.02 2.39 10.64
N ALA A 71 4.40 3.10 9.69
CA ALA A 71 4.81 4.44 9.27
C ALA A 71 4.28 5.55 10.18
N VAL A 72 3.10 5.36 10.80
CA VAL A 72 2.47 6.34 11.70
C VAL A 72 3.42 6.83 12.81
N PRO A 73 4.09 5.98 13.61
CA PRO A 73 4.90 6.46 14.74
C PRO A 73 6.21 7.14 14.36
N VAL A 74 6.63 7.07 13.09
CA VAL A 74 7.91 7.63 12.61
C VAL A 74 7.74 8.86 11.72
N THR A 75 6.51 9.37 11.61
CA THR A 75 6.17 10.55 10.81
C THR A 75 5.22 11.47 11.56
N SER A 76 5.11 12.73 11.14
CA SER A 76 4.38 13.76 11.87
C SER A 76 3.50 14.68 11.02
N THR A 77 3.78 14.80 9.72
CA THR A 77 3.16 15.78 8.82
C THR A 77 2.77 15.20 7.46
N ILE A 78 3.48 14.17 6.98
CA ILE A 78 3.20 13.51 5.71
C ILE A 78 1.85 12.80 5.78
N ARG A 79 1.04 12.94 4.74
CA ARG A 79 -0.23 12.21 4.65
C ARG A 79 0.04 10.75 4.26
N LEU A 80 -0.35 9.85 5.14
CA LEU A 80 -0.33 8.41 4.89
C LEU A 80 -1.68 7.96 4.33
N GLY A 81 -1.68 7.01 3.39
CA GLY A 81 -2.94 6.48 2.88
C GLY A 81 -2.79 5.31 1.90
N THR A 82 -3.92 4.88 1.37
CA THR A 82 -4.00 3.82 0.37
C THR A 82 -4.29 4.40 -1.02
N GLY A 83 -3.68 3.83 -2.05
CA GLY A 83 -3.90 4.22 -3.45
C GLY A 83 -4.10 3.01 -4.34
N ILE A 84 -5.21 2.27 -4.25
CA ILE A 84 -6.46 2.50 -3.49
C ILE A 84 -6.68 1.36 -2.47
N LEU A 85 -7.56 1.57 -1.48
CA LEU A 85 -8.11 0.48 -0.67
C LEU A 85 -9.25 -0.20 -1.45
N LEU A 86 -9.19 -1.52 -1.60
CA LEU A 86 -10.22 -2.33 -2.26
C LEU A 86 -11.35 -2.65 -1.27
N ALA A 87 -12.14 -1.63 -0.93
CA ALA A 87 -13.21 -1.73 0.07
C ALA A 87 -14.22 -2.86 -0.20
N ALA A 88 -14.52 -3.14 -1.48
CA ALA A 88 -15.42 -4.24 -1.88
C ALA A 88 -14.87 -5.65 -1.56
N GLN A 89 -13.57 -5.77 -1.27
CA GLN A 89 -12.90 -7.03 -0.91
C GLN A 89 -12.64 -7.15 0.60
N ARG A 90 -13.18 -6.24 1.42
CA ARG A 90 -12.99 -6.23 2.88
C ARG A 90 -14.33 -6.24 3.60
N GLU A 91 -14.33 -6.72 4.84
CA GLU A 91 -15.48 -6.56 5.73
C GLU A 91 -15.55 -5.09 6.19
N PRO A 92 -16.66 -4.37 5.94
CA PRO A 92 -16.72 -2.91 6.18
C PRO A 92 -16.49 -2.47 7.62
N ILE A 93 -17.03 -3.19 8.62
CA ILE A 93 -16.97 -2.76 10.03
C ILE A 93 -15.56 -2.94 10.59
N VAL A 94 -14.92 -4.08 10.31
CA VAL A 94 -13.53 -4.37 10.66
C VAL A 94 -12.59 -3.40 9.96
N THR A 95 -12.85 -3.09 8.69
CA THR A 95 -12.06 -2.12 7.93
C THR A 95 -12.15 -0.73 8.53
N ALA A 96 -13.36 -0.27 8.87
CA ALA A 96 -13.56 1.00 9.54
C ALA A 96 -12.83 1.05 10.89
N LYS A 97 -12.89 -0.03 11.68
CA LYS A 97 -12.17 -0.15 12.95
C LYS A 97 -10.66 -0.09 12.75
N ALA A 98 -10.11 -0.79 11.77
CA ALA A 98 -8.69 -0.79 11.47
C ALA A 98 -8.20 0.61 11.06
N ILE A 99 -8.92 1.30 10.16
CA ILE A 99 -8.59 2.67 9.74
C ILE A 99 -8.67 3.64 10.92
N ALA A 100 -9.69 3.52 11.77
CA ALA A 100 -9.84 4.38 12.95
C ALA A 100 -8.81 4.09 14.07
N THR A 101 -8.07 2.97 13.97
CA THR A 101 -7.03 2.59 14.95
C THR A 101 -5.66 3.11 14.55
N LEU A 102 -5.42 3.35 13.25
CA LEU A 102 -4.22 4.00 12.73
C LEU A 102 -4.12 5.45 13.24
#